data_AF-A0AAV5VXT8-F1
#
_entry.id   AF-A0AAV5VXT8-F1
#
_cell.length_a   1.000
_cell.length_b   1.000
_cell.length_c   1.000
_cell.angle_alpha   90.00
_cell.angle_beta   90.00
_cell.angle_gamma   90.00
#
_symmetry.space_group_name_H-M   'P 1'
#
loop_
_entity.id
_entity.type
_entity.pdbx_description
1 polymer ?
#
loop_
_entity_poly.entity_id
_entity_poly.type
_entity_poly.pdbx_seq_one_letter_code
_entity_poly.pdbx_strand_id
1 'polypeptide(L)'
;FFIILHLVKMGIQEFELMDYIAPIVAGVFFSILLFVSSIFINFMCITKKDDITEFERWGAKHNIRAGPHRLSVINQYTDKRFICD
;
A
#
# COMPACT_ATOMS: atom_id res chain seq x y z
N PHE A 1 10.07 -48.69 -17.63
CA PHE A 1 9.76 -47.89 -18.84
C PHE A 1 8.52 -47.02 -18.66
N PHE A 2 7.35 -47.58 -18.31
CA PHE A 2 6.10 -46.82 -18.10
C PHE A 2 6.19 -45.76 -16.98
N ILE A 3 6.87 -46.08 -15.87
CA ILE A 3 7.06 -45.16 -14.74
C ILE A 3 7.97 -43.97 -15.12
N ILE A 4 9.05 -44.21 -15.87
CA ILE A 4 9.94 -43.13 -16.33
C ILE A 4 9.21 -42.21 -17.32
N LEU A 5 8.41 -42.75 -18.24
CA LEU A 5 7.62 -41.95 -19.17
C LEU A 5 6.55 -41.10 -18.45
N HIS A 6 5.91 -41.65 -17.42
CA HIS A 6 4.91 -40.94 -16.62
C HIS A 6 5.54 -39.85 -15.73
N LEU A 7 6.75 -40.10 -15.20
CA LEU A 7 7.52 -39.11 -14.46
C LEU A 7 8.07 -38.00 -15.36
N VAL A 8 8.53 -38.33 -16.58
CA VAL A 8 8.94 -37.33 -17.58
C VAL A 8 7.75 -36.46 -18.00
N LYS A 9 6.56 -37.04 -18.15
CA LYS A 9 5.32 -36.30 -18.46
C LYS A 9 4.83 -35.42 -17.31
N MET A 10 5.09 -35.80 -16.05
CA MET A 10 4.85 -34.94 -14.88
C MET A 10 5.90 -33.82 -14.73
N GLY A 11 7.13 -34.02 -15.20
CA GLY A 11 8.20 -33.02 -15.10
C GLY A 11 8.12 -31.88 -16.11
N ILE A 12 7.31 -32.02 -17.15
CA ILE A 12 7.09 -31.00 -18.19
C ILE A 12 5.69 -30.42 -17.96
N GLN A 13 5.59 -29.51 -16.99
CA GLN A 13 4.39 -28.72 -16.78
C GLN A 13 4.28 -27.71 -17.94
N GLU A 14 3.33 -27.92 -18.84
CA GLU A 14 2.93 -26.92 -19.85
C GLU A 14 2.20 -25.80 -19.10
N PHE A 15 2.86 -24.66 -18.92
CA PHE A 15 2.25 -23.50 -18.27
C PHE A 15 1.47 -22.70 -19.29
N GLU A 16 0.18 -22.54 -19.04
CA GLU A 16 -0.62 -21.62 -19.82
C GLU A 16 -0.35 -20.18 -19.37
N LEU A 17 -0.61 -19.21 -20.25
CA LEU A 17 -0.43 -17.80 -19.93
C LEU A 17 -1.17 -17.40 -18.63
N MET A 18 -2.30 -18.04 -18.35
CA MET A 18 -3.09 -17.82 -17.14
C MET A 18 -2.34 -18.17 -15.86
N ASP A 19 -1.50 -19.22 -15.88
CA ASP A 19 -0.71 -19.62 -14.71
C ASP A 19 0.32 -18.57 -14.31
N TYR A 20 0.83 -17.81 -15.30
CA TYR A 20 1.74 -16.69 -15.06
C TYR A 20 1.03 -15.40 -14.65
N ILE A 21 -0.19 -15.17 -15.16
CA ILE A 21 -0.97 -13.96 -14.85
C ILE A 21 -1.59 -14.05 -13.44
N ALA A 22 -1.99 -15.24 -13.00
CA ALA A 22 -2.60 -15.47 -11.69
C ALA A 22 -1.82 -14.86 -10.50
N PRO A 23 -0.51 -15.09 -10.33
CA PRO A 23 0.24 -14.47 -9.23
C PRO A 23 0.35 -12.95 -9.36
N ILE A 24 0.38 -12.40 -10.58
CA ILE A 24 0.39 -10.94 -10.80
C ILE A 24 -0.93 -10.34 -10.32
N VAL A 25 -2.06 -10.92 -10.73
CA VAL A 25 -3.39 -10.47 -10.33
C VAL A 25 -3.58 -10.57 -8.82
N ALA A 26 -3.15 -11.68 -8.21
CA ALA A 26 -3.19 -11.86 -6.77
C ALA A 26 -2.34 -10.80 -6.03
N GLY A 27 -1.14 -10.51 -6.52
CA GLY A 27 -0.25 -9.48 -5.96
C GLY A 27 -0.84 -8.08 -6.07
N VAL A 28 -1.47 -7.74 -7.20
CA VAL A 28 -2.15 -6.46 -7.39
C VAL A 28 -3.33 -6.34 -6.43
N PHE A 29 -4.17 -7.37 -6.34
CA PHE A 29 -5.32 -7.38 -5.43
C PHE A 29 -4.90 -7.22 -3.97
N PHE A 30 -3.88 -7.96 -3.54
CA PHE A 30 -3.31 -7.84 -2.19
C PHE A 30 -2.75 -6.44 -1.92
N SER A 31 -2.05 -5.85 -2.90
CA SER A 31 -1.49 -4.49 -2.77
C SER A 31 -2.60 -3.44 -2.64
N ILE A 32 -3.69 -3.57 -3.40
CA ILE A 32 -4.85 -2.68 -3.29
C ILE A 32 -5.49 -2.81 -1.91
N LEU A 33 -5.67 -4.04 -1.40
CA LEU A 33 -6.21 -4.26 -0.07
C LEU A 33 -5.34 -3.61 1.01
N LEU A 34 -4.02 -3.82 0.98
CA LEU A 34 -3.10 -3.18 1.93
C LEU A 34 -3.17 -1.66 1.85
N PHE A 35 -3.20 -1.10 0.65
CA PHE A 35 -3.29 0.35 0.45
C PHE A 35 -4.59 0.90 1.06
N VAL A 36 -5.73 0.29 0.75
CA VAL A 36 -7.04 0.67 1.30
C VAL A 36 -7.06 0.52 2.82
N SER A 37 -6.56 -0.60 3.36
CA SER A 37 -6.46 -0.80 4.81
C SER A 37 -5.57 0.24 5.48
N SER A 38 -4.47 0.66 4.85
CA SER A 38 -3.59 1.71 5.38
C SER A 38 -4.32 3.06 5.50
N ILE A 39 -5.15 3.40 4.51
CA ILE A 39 -6.02 4.60 4.56
C ILE A 39 -7.01 4.48 5.72
N PHE A 40 -7.69 3.34 5.86
CA PHE A 40 -8.64 3.13 6.96
C PHE A 40 -7.98 3.26 8.33
N ILE A 41 -6.81 2.65 8.53
CA ILE A 41 -6.06 2.77 9.79
C ILE A 41 -5.65 4.23 10.02
N ASN A 42 -5.14 4.92 9.00
CA ASN A 42 -4.73 6.32 9.10
C ASN A 42 -5.90 7.26 9.47
N PHE A 43 -7.14 6.95 9.06
CA PHE A 43 -8.31 7.75 9.43
C PHE A 43 -9.00 7.34 10.73
N MET A 44 -9.06 6.04 11.04
CA MET A 44 -9.83 5.51 12.16
C MET A 44 -9.02 5.38 13.45
N CYS A 45 -7.73 5.02 13.33
CA CYS A 45 -6.88 4.72 14.49
C CYS A 45 -6.05 5.93 14.95
N ILE A 46 -5.82 6.91 14.08
CA ILE A 46 -5.01 8.09 14.41
C ILE A 46 -5.87 9.09 15.16
N THR A 47 -5.43 9.41 16.37
CA THR A 47 -6.08 10.39 17.23
C THR A 47 -5.39 11.75 17.05
N LYS A 48 -6.09 12.84 17.42
CA LYS A 48 -5.52 14.22 17.39
C LYS A 48 -4.32 14.47 18.32
N LYS A 49 -3.87 13.43 19.04
CA LYS A 49 -2.76 13.47 19.98
C LYS A 49 -1.52 12.79 19.42
N ASP A 50 -1.68 12.07 18.32
CA ASP A 50 -0.58 11.37 17.65
C ASP A 50 0.14 12.34 16.71
N ASP A 51 1.38 11.99 16.36
CA ASP A 51 2.19 12.77 15.44
C ASP A 51 1.56 12.85 14.03
N ILE A 52 1.83 13.95 13.34
CA ILE A 52 1.32 14.20 11.98
C ILE A 52 1.90 13.15 11.04
N THR A 53 1.01 12.41 10.37
CA THR A 53 1.46 11.36 9.45
C THR A 53 1.94 11.89 8.12
N GLU A 54 2.73 11.08 7.42
CA GLU A 54 3.14 11.35 6.05
C GLU A 54 1.93 11.46 5.09
N PHE A 55 0.83 10.75 5.36
CA PHE A 55 -0.43 10.93 4.64
C PHE A 55 -0.99 12.34 4.85
N GLU A 56 -1.03 12.83 6.09
CA GLU A 56 -1.49 14.19 6.41
C GLU A 56 -0.57 15.27 5.80
N ARG A 57 0.76 15.05 5.79
CA ARG A 57 1.72 15.94 5.12
C ARG A 57 1.53 15.97 3.61
N TRP A 58 1.40 14.81 2.98
CA TRP A 58 1.14 14.70 1.55
C TRP A 58 -0.20 15.32 1.16
N GLY A 59 -1.24 15.07 1.96
CA GLY A 59 -2.56 15.68 1.80
C GLY A 59 -2.49 17.20 1.89
N ALA A 60 -1.79 17.75 2.90
CA ALA A 60 -1.63 19.19 3.06
C ALA A 60 -0.94 19.84 1.86
N LYS A 61 0.08 19.20 1.28
CA LYS A 61 0.73 19.67 0.04
C LYS A 61 -0.25 19.80 -1.13
N HIS A 62 -1.27 18.95 -1.19
CA HIS A 62 -2.31 18.96 -2.21
C HIS A 62 -3.61 19.66 -1.76
N ASN A 63 -3.61 20.33 -0.60
CA ASN A 63 -4.80 20.92 0.04
C ASN A 63 -5.94 19.92 0.32
N ILE A 64 -5.61 18.64 0.49
CA ILE A 64 -6.55 17.56 0.80
C ILE A 64 -6.40 17.18 2.27
N ARG A 65 -7.51 17.11 3.01
CA ARG A 65 -7.50 16.65 4.40
C ARG A 65 -7.42 15.11 4.43
N ALA A 66 -6.20 14.60 4.52
CA ALA A 66 -5.88 13.17 4.52
C ALA A 66 -5.82 12.54 5.93
N GLY A 67 -6.42 13.18 6.94
CA GLY A 67 -6.43 12.68 8.32
C GLY A 67 -7.26 13.53 9.28
N PRO A 68 -7.22 13.20 10.59
CA PRO A 68 -8.00 13.87 11.62
C PRO A 68 -7.59 15.32 11.87
N HIS A 69 -6.32 15.69 11.66
CA HIS A 69 -5.83 17.04 11.88
C HIS A 69 -6.33 18.00 10.79
N ARG A 70 -6.51 19.28 11.16
CA ARG A 70 -6.90 20.32 10.21
C ARG A 70 -5.67 20.76 9.42
N LEU A 71 -5.88 21.11 8.15
CA LEU A 71 -4.82 21.61 7.26
C LEU A 71 -4.07 22.82 7.85
N SER A 72 -4.75 23.70 8.58
CA SER A 72 -4.12 24.84 9.25
C SER A 72 -3.07 24.44 10.29
N VAL A 73 -3.35 23.37 11.04
CA VAL A 73 -2.43 22.83 12.06
C VAL A 73 -1.24 22.17 11.36
N ILE A 74 -1.50 21.35 10.34
CA ILE A 74 -0.45 20.66 9.59
C ILE A 74 0.49 21.66 8.92
N ASN A 75 -0.05 22.70 8.31
CA ASN A 75 0.74 23.76 7.67
C ASN A 75 1.59 24.53 8.69
N GLN A 76 1.12 24.74 9.92
CA GLN A 76 1.91 25.36 10.97
C GLN A 76 3.13 24.51 11.38
N TYR A 77 2.95 23.19 11.51
CA TYR A 77 4.06 22.27 11.83
C TYR A 77 5.00 22.00 10.65
N THR A 78 4.49 22.09 9.42
CA THR A 78 5.27 21.85 8.18
C THR A 78 5.95 23.13 7.69
N ASP A 79 5.57 24.29 8.21
CA ASP A 79 6.20 25.57 7.86
C ASP A 79 7.67 25.55 8.29
N LYS A 80 8.57 25.64 7.30
CA LYS A 80 10.03 25.57 7.46
C LYS A 80 10.59 26.65 8.39
N ARG A 81 9.79 27.65 8.77
CA ARG A 81 10.16 28.68 9.74
C ARG A 81 10.52 28.14 11.12
N PHE A 82 10.08 26.94 11.52
CA PHE A 82 10.45 26.31 12.79
C PHE A 82 11.58 25.29 12.71
N ILE A 83 12.16 25.03 11.52
CA ILE A 83 13.22 24.03 11.33
C ILE A 83 14.63 24.66 11.44
N CYS A 84 14.72 26.00 11.42
CA CYS A 84 15.98 26.75 11.48
C CYS A 84 16.23 27.49 12.81
N ASP A 85 15.42 27.27 13.84
CA ASP A 85 15.66 27.72 15.23
C ASP A 85 16.01 26.51 16.11
#